data_AF-A0A2D6PBB6-F1
#
_entry.id   AF-A0A2D6PBB6-F1
#
_cell.length_a   1.000
_cell.length_b   1.000
_cell.length_c   1.000
_cell.angle_alpha   90.00
_cell.angle_beta   90.00
_cell.angle_gamma   90.00
#
_symmetry.space_group_name_H-M   'P 1'
#
loop_
_entity.id
_entity.type
_entity.pdbx_description
1 polymer ?
#
loop_
_entity_poly.entity_id
_entity_poly.type
_entity_poly.pdbx_seq_one_letter_code
_entity_poly.pdbx_strand_id
1 'polypeptide(L)'
;MSKKKEYMSFIEDGIRYLQCKYCHEYQTVSFETVAITCSRCTAIRSIQLNPELIPELNPKLKRSGRPPGWHFMKIFVDKNGNVFHKGKEQSELKGTLPSTKIKPRKKKTKKTADERLFELAAKYKKKKKKNK
;
A
#
# COMPACT_ATOMS: atom_id res chain seq x y z
N MET A 1 -4.67 -18.58 37.03
CA MET A 1 -3.30 -18.78 36.49
C MET A 1 -3.42 -19.23 35.04
N SER A 2 -2.85 -18.50 34.08
CA SER A 2 -2.89 -18.91 32.66
C SER A 2 -2.08 -20.19 32.46
N LYS A 3 -2.67 -21.23 31.85
CA LYS A 3 -1.96 -22.49 31.55
C LYS A 3 -0.81 -22.17 30.58
N LYS A 4 0.44 -22.45 30.99
CA LYS A 4 1.60 -22.41 30.07
C LYS A 4 1.39 -23.52 29.04
N LYS A 5 1.10 -23.14 27.80
CA LYS A 5 1.05 -24.09 26.68
C LYS A 5 2.50 -24.37 26.27
N GLU A 6 2.94 -25.60 26.48
CA GLU A 6 4.24 -26.07 25.98
C GLU A 6 4.08 -26.42 24.49
N TYR A 7 4.91 -25.82 23.65
CA TYR A 7 4.93 -26.09 22.21
C TYR A 7 6.10 -27.03 21.91
N MET A 8 5.86 -28.08 21.12
CA MET A 8 6.87 -29.06 20.77
C MET A 8 8.02 -28.37 20.01
N SER A 9 9.26 -28.59 20.46
CA SER A 9 10.47 -28.06 19.81
C SER A 9 11.59 -29.08 19.84
N PHE A 10 12.38 -29.13 18.79
CA PHE A 10 13.58 -29.98 18.71
C PHE A 10 14.75 -29.20 18.12
N ILE A 11 15.95 -29.75 18.27
CA ILE A 11 17.20 -29.16 17.75
C ILE A 11 17.85 -30.20 16.85
N GLU A 12 18.08 -29.84 15.60
CA GLU A 12 18.82 -30.62 14.61
C GLU A 12 19.93 -29.73 14.04
N ASP A 13 21.17 -30.22 14.00
CA ASP A 13 22.34 -29.52 13.43
C ASP A 13 22.56 -28.09 13.96
N GLY A 14 22.27 -27.86 15.24
CA GLY A 14 22.41 -26.54 15.86
C GLY A 14 21.33 -25.54 15.42
N ILE A 15 20.27 -26.00 14.75
CA ILE A 15 19.10 -25.21 14.36
C ILE A 15 17.93 -25.64 15.23
N ARG A 16 17.28 -24.67 15.87
CA ARG A 16 16.06 -24.92 16.65
C ARG A 16 14.85 -24.90 15.74
N TYR A 17 14.05 -25.96 15.82
CA TYR A 17 12.75 -26.07 15.17
C TYR A 17 11.64 -25.93 16.21
N LEU A 18 10.67 -25.08 15.92
CA LEU A 18 9.53 -24.82 16.80
C LEU A 18 8.22 -24.95 16.04
N GLN A 19 7.26 -25.63 16.66
CA GLN A 19 5.97 -25.86 16.06
C GLN A 19 5.09 -24.59 16.03
N CYS A 20 4.47 -24.31 14.89
CA CYS A 20 3.51 -23.21 14.74
C CYS A 20 2.25 -23.44 15.59
N LYS A 21 1.75 -22.37 16.21
CA LYS A 21 0.54 -22.37 17.08
C LYS A 21 -0.74 -22.89 16.42
N TYR A 22 -0.83 -22.85 15.08
CA TYR A 22 -2.10 -23.07 14.37
C TYR A 22 -2.03 -24.18 13.33
N CYS A 23 -1.01 -24.18 12.46
CA CYS A 23 -0.87 -25.22 11.44
C CYS A 23 0.00 -26.40 11.88
N HIS A 24 0.59 -26.34 13.09
CA HIS A 24 1.43 -27.41 13.63
C HIS A 24 2.66 -27.77 12.79
N GLU A 25 3.02 -26.90 11.84
CA GLU A 25 4.22 -27.00 11.01
C GLU A 25 5.45 -26.47 11.75
N TYR A 26 6.57 -27.14 11.61
CA TYR A 26 7.83 -26.73 12.22
C TYR A 26 8.49 -25.62 11.39
N GLN A 27 9.02 -24.63 12.10
CA GLN A 27 9.74 -23.52 11.50
C GLN A 27 11.08 -23.37 12.21
N THR A 28 12.10 -22.96 11.46
CA THR A 28 13.42 -22.64 12.02
C THR A 28 13.33 -21.33 12.79
N VAL A 29 13.86 -21.33 14.02
CA VAL A 29 13.77 -20.18 14.93
C VAL A 29 15.06 -19.97 15.71
N SER A 30 15.19 -18.78 16.29
CA SER A 30 16.22 -18.52 17.30
C SER A 30 15.95 -19.32 18.58
N PHE A 31 17.02 -19.68 19.30
CA PHE A 31 16.97 -20.44 20.54
C PHE A 31 16.13 -19.80 21.66
N GLU A 32 15.93 -18.49 21.66
CA GLU A 32 15.15 -17.78 22.69
C GLU A 32 13.64 -17.77 22.42
N THR A 33 13.21 -18.26 21.26
CA THR A 33 11.81 -18.14 20.82
C THR A 33 10.90 -19.07 21.62
N VAL A 34 9.89 -18.51 22.31
CA VAL A 34 8.93 -19.27 23.12
C VAL A 34 7.79 -19.87 22.28
N ALA A 35 7.31 -19.14 21.27
CA ALA A 35 6.23 -19.61 20.41
C ALA A 35 6.23 -18.87 19.06
N ILE A 36 5.85 -19.56 17.98
CA ILE A 36 5.83 -19.00 16.62
C ILE A 36 4.45 -19.10 15.96
N THR A 37 4.14 -18.10 15.14
CA THR A 37 3.07 -18.18 14.15
C THR A 37 3.72 -18.09 12.77
N CYS A 38 3.56 -19.13 11.94
CA CYS A 38 4.16 -19.14 10.61
C CYS A 38 3.53 -18.04 9.73
N SER A 39 4.25 -17.64 8.68
CA SER A 39 3.83 -16.59 7.73
C SER A 39 2.44 -16.85 7.15
N ARG A 40 2.16 -18.11 6.78
CA ARG A 40 0.87 -18.55 6.26
C ARG A 40 -0.27 -18.31 7.25
N CYS A 41 -0.11 -18.74 8.50
CA CYS A 41 -1.14 -18.54 9.52
C CYS A 41 -1.34 -17.06 9.88
N THR A 42 -0.26 -16.28 9.88
CA THR A 42 -0.35 -14.82 10.07
C THR A 42 -1.16 -14.17 8.95
N ALA A 43 -0.91 -14.55 7.70
CA ALA A 43 -1.65 -14.02 6.54
C ALA A 43 -3.13 -14.44 6.56
N ILE A 44 -3.43 -15.72 6.83
CA ILE A 44 -4.83 -16.19 6.89
C ILE A 44 -5.60 -15.44 7.99
N ARG A 45 -4.99 -15.23 9.16
CA ARG A 45 -5.62 -14.52 10.27
C ARG A 45 -5.80 -13.04 10.01
N SER A 46 -4.82 -12.38 9.38
CA SER A 46 -4.95 -10.96 9.04
C SER A 46 -6.13 -10.73 8.08
N ILE A 47 -6.33 -11.66 7.15
CA ILE A 47 -7.47 -11.70 6.23
C ILE A 47 -8.79 -11.95 6.98
N GLN A 48 -8.84 -12.94 7.88
CA GLN A 48 -10.05 -13.25 8.65
C GLN A 48 -10.51 -12.09 9.55
N LEU A 49 -9.56 -11.37 10.15
CA LEU A 49 -9.84 -10.22 11.02
C LEU A 49 -10.21 -8.97 10.23
N ASN A 50 -9.69 -8.81 9.01
CA ASN A 50 -9.91 -7.63 8.17
C ASN A 50 -10.28 -8.03 6.73
N PRO A 51 -11.43 -8.69 6.53
CA PRO A 51 -11.86 -9.11 5.19
C PRO A 51 -12.10 -7.90 4.26
N GLU A 52 -12.41 -6.73 4.84
CA GLU A 52 -12.60 -5.47 4.12
C GLU A 52 -11.34 -4.97 3.38
N LEU A 53 -10.13 -5.39 3.80
CA LEU A 53 -8.88 -5.00 3.16
C LEU A 53 -8.59 -5.78 1.87
N ILE A 54 -9.36 -6.83 1.59
CA ILE A 54 -9.25 -7.60 0.35
C ILE A 54 -10.18 -6.97 -0.68
N PRO A 55 -9.65 -6.33 -1.75
CA PRO A 55 -10.46 -5.66 -2.76
C PRO A 55 -11.49 -6.57 -3.44
N GLU A 56 -11.16 -7.85 -3.58
CA GLU A 56 -12.04 -8.86 -4.20
C GLU A 56 -13.22 -9.26 -3.31
N LEU A 57 -13.04 -9.22 -1.98
CA LEU A 57 -14.08 -9.55 -1.01
C LEU A 57 -14.89 -8.33 -0.57
N ASN A 58 -14.43 -7.11 -0.90
CA ASN A 58 -15.10 -5.89 -0.50
C ASN A 58 -15.75 -5.17 -1.71
N PRO A 59 -17.05 -5.36 -1.96
CA PRO A 59 -17.74 -4.75 -3.10
C PRO A 59 -17.79 -3.21 -3.05
N LYS A 60 -17.52 -2.61 -1.88
CA LYS A 60 -17.37 -1.16 -1.72
C LYS A 60 -16.09 -0.61 -2.36
N LEU A 61 -15.10 -1.46 -2.64
CA LEU A 61 -13.86 -1.10 -3.31
C LEU A 61 -13.96 -1.13 -4.86
N LYS A 62 -15.17 -1.26 -5.42
CA LYS A 62 -15.39 -1.10 -6.86
C LYS A 62 -14.89 0.28 -7.29
N ARG A 63 -13.87 0.29 -8.15
CA ARG A 63 -13.30 1.54 -8.67
C ARG A 63 -14.38 2.27 -9.45
N SER A 64 -14.80 3.44 -8.96
CA SER A 64 -15.87 4.27 -9.55
C SER A 64 -15.55 4.82 -10.95
N GLY A 65 -14.41 4.48 -11.54
CA GLY A 65 -13.96 5.00 -12.83
C GLY A 65 -13.58 6.49 -12.82
N ARG A 66 -13.71 7.17 -11.68
CA ARG A 66 -13.37 8.59 -11.51
C ARG A 66 -11.85 8.78 -11.35
N PRO A 67 -11.28 9.86 -11.88
CA PRO A 67 -9.84 10.05 -11.88
C PRO A 67 -9.31 10.29 -10.45
N PRO A 68 -8.09 9.84 -10.12
CA PRO A 68 -7.48 10.13 -8.84
C PRO A 68 -7.47 11.64 -8.54
N GLY A 69 -7.92 12.03 -7.34
CA GLY A 69 -7.98 13.42 -6.92
C GLY A 69 -9.22 14.21 -7.36
N TRP A 70 -10.23 13.57 -7.98
CA TRP A 70 -11.46 14.25 -8.40
C TRP A 70 -12.19 14.98 -7.26
N HIS A 71 -12.19 14.42 -6.04
CA HIS A 71 -12.82 15.04 -4.86
C HIS A 71 -12.17 16.39 -4.49
N PHE A 72 -10.94 16.66 -4.92
CA PHE A 72 -10.25 17.93 -4.67
C PHE A 72 -10.47 18.95 -5.79
N MET A 73 -11.10 18.56 -6.89
CA MET A 73 -11.39 19.48 -8.00
C MET A 73 -12.44 20.50 -7.56
N LYS A 74 -12.24 21.76 -7.97
CA LYS A 74 -13.21 22.83 -7.71
C LYS A 74 -14.58 22.47 -8.29
N ILE A 75 -14.62 22.03 -9.54
CA ILE A 75 -15.82 21.51 -10.20
C ILE A 75 -15.39 20.24 -10.94
N PHE A 76 -16.09 19.13 -10.70
CA PHE A 76 -15.91 17.88 -11.41
C PHE A 76 -17.26 17.42 -11.97
N VAL A 77 -17.32 17.20 -13.28
CA VAL A 77 -18.53 16.70 -13.95
C VAL A 77 -18.28 15.26 -14.34
N ASP A 78 -19.04 14.35 -13.73
CA ASP A 78 -18.95 12.91 -14.01
C ASP A 78 -19.49 12.59 -15.41
N LYS A 79 -19.18 11.39 -15.93
CA LYS A 79 -19.70 10.91 -17.22
C LYS A 79 -21.23 10.92 -17.27
N ASN A 80 -21.87 10.73 -16.12
CA ASN A 80 -23.32 10.68 -15.97
C ASN A 80 -23.97 12.09 -15.85
N GLY A 81 -23.19 13.16 -15.96
CA GLY A 81 -23.68 14.55 -15.89
C GLY A 81 -23.86 15.11 -14.48
N ASN A 82 -23.48 14.36 -13.43
CA ASN A 82 -23.49 14.86 -12.05
C ASN A 82 -22.33 15.83 -11.82
N VAL A 83 -22.63 16.96 -11.16
CA VAL A 83 -21.65 17.99 -10.84
C VAL A 83 -21.25 17.89 -9.37
N PHE A 84 -19.95 17.82 -9.12
CA PHE A 84 -19.37 17.79 -7.79
C PHE A 84 -18.53 19.04 -7.56
N HIS A 85 -18.72 19.71 -6.43
CA HIS A 85 -17.86 20.81 -5.98
C HIS A 85 -17.08 20.35 -4.74
N LYS A 86 -15.76 20.16 -4.88
CA LYS A 86 -14.90 19.60 -3.81
C LYS A 86 -15.45 18.31 -3.19
N GLY A 87 -15.95 17.40 -4.03
CA GLY A 87 -16.47 16.10 -3.60
C GLY A 87 -17.90 16.11 -3.05
N LYS A 88 -18.53 17.27 -2.86
CA LYS A 88 -19.96 17.38 -2.54
C LYS A 88 -20.78 17.44 -3.81
N GLU A 89 -21.84 16.65 -3.90
CA GLU A 89 -22.76 16.63 -5.04
C GLU A 89 -23.62 17.90 -5.05
N GLN A 90 -23.74 18.55 -6.21
CA GLN A 90 -24.61 19.69 -6.43
C GLN A 90 -25.64 19.32 -7.49
N SER A 91 -26.78 18.82 -7.03
CA SER A 91 -27.87 18.31 -7.87
C SER A 91 -28.47 19.38 -8.79
N GLU A 92 -28.46 20.64 -8.38
CA GLU A 92 -29.03 21.78 -9.10
C GLU A 92 -28.30 22.11 -10.42
N LEU A 93 -27.01 21.76 -10.53
CA LEU A 93 -26.19 22.02 -11.72
C LEU A 93 -26.09 20.82 -12.67
N LYS A 94 -26.89 19.77 -12.42
CA LYS A 94 -26.88 18.55 -13.21
C LYS A 94 -27.33 18.85 -14.64
N GLY A 95 -26.48 18.52 -15.62
CA GLY A 95 -26.77 18.69 -17.05
C GLY A 95 -26.43 20.06 -17.66
N THR A 96 -25.96 21.03 -16.88
CA THR A 96 -25.67 22.38 -17.39
C THR A 96 -24.24 22.55 -17.93
N LEU A 97 -23.30 21.71 -17.48
CA LEU A 97 -21.88 21.85 -17.79
C LEU A 97 -21.33 20.64 -18.58
N PRO A 98 -20.41 20.86 -19.53
CA PRO A 98 -19.79 19.78 -20.28
C PRO A 98 -18.93 18.90 -19.38
N SER A 99 -18.88 17.59 -19.72
CA SER A 99 -18.07 16.62 -18.98
C SER A 99 -16.59 17.02 -18.93
N THR A 100 -15.96 16.81 -17.78
CA THR A 100 -14.56 17.20 -17.60
C THR A 100 -13.64 16.26 -18.37
N LYS A 101 -13.00 16.76 -19.45
CA LYS A 101 -12.02 15.99 -20.23
C LYS A 101 -10.76 15.74 -19.41
N ILE A 102 -10.61 14.53 -18.87
CA ILE A 102 -9.46 14.12 -18.08
C ILE A 102 -8.27 13.89 -19.02
N LYS A 103 -7.27 14.77 -18.98
CA LYS A 103 -6.01 14.54 -19.69
C LYS A 103 -5.13 13.62 -18.86
N PRO A 104 -4.60 12.51 -19.41
CA PRO A 104 -3.67 11.67 -18.68
C PRO A 104 -2.43 12.48 -18.29
N ARG A 105 -1.95 12.30 -17.06
CA ARG A 105 -0.72 12.95 -16.61
C ARG A 105 0.43 12.49 -17.51
N LYS A 106 1.21 13.44 -18.04
CA LYS A 106 2.46 13.11 -18.76
C LYS A 106 3.36 12.29 -17.83
N LYS A 107 3.68 11.06 -18.23
CA LYS A 107 4.62 10.21 -17.48
C LYS A 107 5.97 10.92 -17.50
N LYS A 108 6.55 11.18 -16.32
CA LYS A 108 7.93 11.64 -16.24
C LYS A 108 8.82 10.44 -16.55
N THR A 109 9.70 10.57 -17.54
CA THR A 109 10.78 9.61 -17.75
C THR A 109 11.65 9.56 -16.51
N LYS A 110 11.95 8.35 -16.03
CA LYS A 110 12.90 8.19 -14.92
C LYS A 110 14.28 8.53 -15.48
N LYS A 111 14.98 9.45 -14.83
CA LYS A 111 16.39 9.71 -15.12
C LYS A 111 17.21 8.46 -14.87
N THR A 112 18.17 8.18 -15.75
CA THR A 112 19.14 7.08 -15.59
C THR A 112 20.07 7.36 -14.40
N ALA A 113 20.82 6.35 -13.96
CA ALA A 113 21.78 6.51 -12.85
C ALA A 113 22.84 7.56 -13.19
N ASP A 114 23.35 7.53 -14.41
CA ASP A 114 24.41 8.44 -14.88
C ASP A 114 23.91 9.89 -14.96
N GLU A 115 22.72 10.12 -15.51
CA GLU A 115 22.11 11.46 -15.54
C GLU A 115 21.98 12.07 -14.14
N ARG A 116 21.61 11.25 -13.14
CA ARG A 116 21.53 11.70 -11.75
C ARG A 116 22.91 12.02 -11.20
N LEU A 117 23.92 11.20 -11.51
CA LEU A 117 25.29 11.41 -11.06
C LEU A 117 25.86 12.72 -11.63
N PHE A 118 25.68 12.98 -12.92
CA PHE A 118 26.11 14.22 -13.56
C PHE A 118 25.42 15.45 -12.99
N GLU A 119 24.11 15.39 -12.73
CA GLU A 119 23.38 16.49 -12.09
C GLU A 119 23.86 16.77 -10.66
N LEU A 120 24.13 15.72 -9.88
CA LEU A 120 24.66 15.85 -8.53
C LEU A 120 26.07 16.48 -8.54
N ALA A 121 26.94 16.02 -9.44
CA ALA A 121 28.27 16.58 -9.63
C ALA A 121 28.21 18.07 -10.03
N ALA A 122 27.31 18.44 -10.95
CA ALA A 122 27.10 19.82 -11.36
C ALA A 122 26.58 20.70 -10.20
N LYS A 123 25.63 20.20 -9.40
CA LYS A 123 25.15 20.88 -8.18
C LYS A 123 26.27 21.08 -7.16
N TYR A 124 27.11 20.06 -6.96
CA TYR A 124 28.24 20.15 -6.03
C TYR A 124 29.28 21.18 -6.48
N LYS A 125 29.64 21.21 -7.76
CA LYS A 125 30.52 22.25 -8.34
C LYS A 125 29.95 23.66 -8.14
N LYS A 126 28.65 23.86 -8.37
CA LYS A 126 27.97 25.15 -8.13
C LYS A 126 28.00 25.56 -6.66
N LYS A 127 27.81 24.63 -5.72
CA LYS A 127 27.93 24.90 -4.28
C LYS A 127 29.36 25.29 -3.89
N LYS A 128 30.38 24.55 -4.35
CA LYS A 128 31.78 24.90 -4.10
C LYS A 128 32.16 26.29 -4.61
N LYS A 129 31.66 26.70 -5.78
CA LYS A 129 31.88 28.04 -6.34
C LYS A 129 31.15 29.16 -5.59
N LYS A 130 30.08 28.86 -4.84
CA LYS A 130 29.36 29.83 -4.01
C LYS A 130 29.96 29.96 -2.60
N ASN A 131 30.67 28.93 -2.14
CA ASN A 131 31.34 28.89 -0.84
C ASN A 131 32.82 29.32 -0.92
N LYS A 132 33.28 29.76 -2.09
CA LYS A 132 34.60 30.34 -2.33
C LYS A 132 34.39 31.77 -2.78
#